data_AF-A0A945RMB0-F1
#
_entry.id   AF-A0A945RMB0-F1
#
_cell.length_a   1.000
_cell.length_b   1.000
_cell.length_c   1.000
_cell.angle_alpha   90.00
_cell.angle_beta   90.00
_cell.angle_gamma   90.00
#
_symmetry.space_group_name_H-M   'P 1'
#
loop_
_entity.id
_entity.type
_entity.pdbx_description
1 polymer ?
#
loop_
_entity_poly.entity_id
_entity_poly.type
_entity_poly.pdbx_seq_one_letter_code
_entity_poly.pdbx_strand_id
1 'polypeptide(L)'
;MKTWFTARASDGVAELTIYDEIGSYGVPAKTFIDEMKSLGDISELTLRINSPGGSVFDGIAIYNALKRHPAKVIVTVEGLAASIASVILCAGDEVVMPKNALIMIHDLRKNEFAGIHGSLPR
;
A
#
# COMPACT_ATOMS: atom_id res chain seq x y z
N MET A 1 -11.59 16.46 -16.70
CA MET A 1 -12.30 15.64 -15.69
C MET A 1 -12.23 14.20 -16.19
N LYS A 2 -11.48 13.32 -15.52
CA LYS A 2 -11.24 11.94 -15.97
C LYS A 2 -11.73 11.00 -14.87
N THR A 3 -12.85 10.35 -15.14
CA THR A 3 -13.56 9.42 -14.26
C THR A 3 -13.21 8.00 -14.70
N TRP A 4 -12.44 7.26 -13.88
CA TRP A 4 -12.00 5.89 -14.18
C TRP A 4 -12.29 4.87 -13.08
N PHE A 5 -13.13 5.23 -12.12
CA PHE A 5 -13.67 4.29 -11.14
C PHE A 5 -15.15 4.56 -10.94
N THR A 6 -15.89 3.50 -10.63
CA THR A 6 -17.25 3.61 -10.10
C THR A 6 -17.10 3.86 -8.60
N ALA A 7 -17.40 5.07 -8.14
CA ALA A 7 -17.60 5.30 -6.72
C ALA A 7 -18.89 4.58 -6.30
N ARG A 8 -18.75 3.44 -5.61
CA ARG A 8 -19.79 2.98 -4.69
C ARG A 8 -19.40 3.49 -3.31
N ALA A 9 -19.93 4.65 -2.95
CA ALA A 9 -20.02 5.03 -1.55
C ALA A 9 -21.37 4.51 -1.04
N SER A 10 -21.35 3.37 -0.37
CA SER A 10 -22.26 3.13 0.75
C SER A 10 -21.42 2.68 1.94
N ASP A 11 -21.79 3.14 3.14
CA ASP A 11 -21.38 2.52 4.41
C ASP A 11 -19.96 2.79 4.94
N GLY A 12 -19.35 3.94 4.62
CA GLY A 12 -18.12 4.39 5.30
C GLY A 12 -16.83 3.72 4.81
N VAL A 13 -16.81 3.23 3.58
CA VAL A 13 -15.62 2.67 2.93
C VAL A 13 -14.92 3.74 2.09
N ALA A 14 -13.60 3.83 2.18
CA ALA A 14 -12.77 4.71 1.35
C ALA A 14 -11.60 3.97 0.71
N GLU A 15 -10.95 4.61 -0.27
CA GLU A 15 -9.83 4.04 -1.01
C GLU A 15 -8.66 5.03 -1.14
N LEU A 16 -7.42 4.51 -1.05
CA LEU A 16 -6.18 5.21 -1.35
C LEU A 16 -5.26 4.32 -2.19
N THR A 17 -4.34 4.93 -2.94
CA THR A 17 -3.43 4.22 -3.85
C THR A 17 -1.98 4.64 -3.67
N ILE A 18 -1.04 3.68 -3.81
CA ILE A 18 0.41 3.91 -3.92
C ILE A 18 0.89 3.26 -5.22
N TYR A 19 0.86 4.01 -6.33
CA TYR A 19 1.17 3.52 -7.69
C TYR A 19 2.50 4.05 -8.24
N ASP A 20 3.33 4.60 -7.37
CA ASP A 20 4.62 5.17 -7.74
C ASP A 20 5.66 4.89 -6.63
N GLU A 21 6.87 5.41 -6.80
CA GLU A 21 7.91 5.47 -5.77
C GLU A 21 7.37 6.07 -4.47
N ILE A 22 7.71 5.49 -3.33
CA ILE A 22 7.38 6.04 -2.01
C ILE A 22 8.49 7.03 -1.66
N GLY A 23 8.21 8.32 -1.62
CA GLY A 23 9.24 9.33 -1.42
C GLY A 23 8.99 10.59 -2.23
N SER A 24 10.05 11.37 -2.43
CA SER A 24 9.95 12.71 -3.02
C SER A 24 9.63 12.72 -4.51
N TYR A 25 9.82 11.61 -5.24
CA TYR A 25 9.59 11.56 -6.68
C TYR A 25 8.25 10.93 -7.06
N GLY A 26 7.58 10.25 -6.14
CA GLY A 26 6.23 9.70 -6.34
C GLY A 26 5.25 10.13 -5.25
N VAL A 27 5.17 9.35 -4.17
CA VAL A 27 4.21 9.48 -3.08
C VAL A 27 4.94 9.86 -1.78
N PRO A 28 5.05 11.16 -1.45
CA PRO A 28 5.60 11.59 -0.17
C PRO A 28 4.66 11.21 0.98
N ALA A 29 5.22 10.80 2.12
CA ALA A 29 4.42 10.38 3.27
C ALA A 29 3.45 11.47 3.76
N LYS A 30 3.89 12.73 3.76
CA LYS A 30 3.05 13.85 4.19
C LYS A 30 1.77 13.94 3.37
N THR A 31 1.88 13.90 2.05
CA THR A 31 0.73 14.00 1.13
C THR A 31 -0.24 12.84 1.36
N PHE A 32 0.28 11.61 1.39
CA PHE A 32 -0.53 10.42 1.64
C PHE A 32 -1.28 10.50 2.98
N ILE A 33 -0.60 10.91 4.06
CA ILE A 33 -1.19 11.02 5.39
C ILE A 33 -2.24 12.13 5.47
N ASP A 34 -2.01 13.26 4.80
CA ASP A 34 -2.97 14.37 4.76
C ASP A 34 -4.23 13.97 4.00
N GLU A 35 -4.09 13.27 2.86
CA GLU A 35 -5.21 12.69 2.13
C GLU A 35 -5.97 11.66 2.98
N MET A 36 -5.26 10.74 3.64
CA MET A 36 -5.87 9.76 4.53
C MET A 36 -6.70 10.41 5.64
N LYS A 37 -6.20 11.49 6.27
CA LYS A 37 -6.96 12.23 7.28
C LYS A 37 -8.18 12.94 6.70
N SER A 38 -8.09 13.41 5.46
CA SER A 38 -9.20 14.10 4.80
C SER A 38 -10.41 13.19 4.51
N LEU A 39 -10.22 11.87 4.55
CA LEU A 39 -11.31 10.89 4.41
C LEU A 39 -12.32 10.96 5.56
N GLY A 40 -11.94 11.53 6.70
CA GLY A 40 -12.79 11.63 7.89
C GLY A 40 -13.02 10.28 8.55
N ASP A 41 -14.16 10.14 9.22
CA ASP A 41 -14.53 8.91 9.92
C ASP A 41 -15.05 7.86 8.94
N ILE A 42 -14.21 6.86 8.67
CA ILE A 42 -14.51 5.71 7.81
C ILE A 42 -14.40 4.42 8.62
N SER A 43 -15.21 3.43 8.26
CA SER A 43 -15.22 2.08 8.85
C SER A 43 -14.20 1.15 8.19
N GLU A 44 -13.89 1.39 6.91
CA GLU A 44 -12.94 0.60 6.13
C GLU A 44 -12.12 1.48 5.16
N LEU A 45 -10.83 1.19 5.06
CA LEU A 45 -9.90 1.79 4.11
C LEU A 45 -9.30 0.70 3.22
N THR A 46 -9.57 0.77 1.92
CA THR A 46 -8.87 -0.03 0.92
C THR A 46 -7.61 0.70 0.45
N LEU A 47 -6.45 0.12 0.65
CA LEU A 47 -5.18 0.62 0.14
C LEU A 47 -4.71 -0.23 -1.06
N ARG A 48 -4.61 0.36 -2.24
CA ARG A 48 -4.05 -0.34 -3.43
C ARG A 48 -2.58 -0.04 -3.60
N ILE A 49 -1.76 -1.06 -3.78
CA ILE A 49 -0.31 -0.94 -3.94
C ILE A 49 0.12 -1.49 -5.30
N ASN A 50 0.85 -0.66 -6.04
CA ASN A 50 1.64 -1.04 -7.20
C ASN A 50 2.91 -0.18 -7.23
N SER A 51 3.85 -0.49 -6.35
CA SER A 51 5.02 0.36 -6.06
C SER A 51 6.32 -0.44 -6.05
N PRO A 52 7.40 0.12 -6.63
CA PRO A 52 8.75 -0.43 -6.53
C PRO A 52 9.39 -0.24 -5.15
N GLY A 53 8.75 0.52 -4.24
CA GLY A 53 9.33 0.96 -2.97
C GLY A 53 9.89 2.38 -3.05
N GLY A 54 10.94 2.70 -2.28
CA GLY A 54 11.54 4.03 -2.22
C GLY A 54 12.12 4.37 -0.84
N SER A 55 11.91 5.59 -0.40
CA SER A 55 12.27 6.14 0.92
C SER A 55 11.74 5.29 2.08
N VAL A 56 12.68 4.68 2.80
CA VAL A 56 12.38 3.86 3.99
C VAL A 56 11.66 4.68 5.06
N PHE A 57 12.11 5.93 5.30
CA PHE A 57 11.53 6.78 6.34
C PHE A 57 10.10 7.22 6.00
N ASP A 58 9.83 7.56 4.74
CA ASP A 58 8.47 7.88 4.30
C ASP A 58 7.56 6.67 4.41
N GLY A 59 8.03 5.50 3.98
CA GLY A 59 7.22 4.29 4.07
C GLY A 59 6.95 3.85 5.51
N ILE A 60 7.89 4.01 6.44
CA ILE A 60 7.65 3.78 7.88
C ILE A 60 6.65 4.80 8.44
N ALA A 61 6.69 6.06 8.01
CA ALA A 61 5.71 7.06 8.41
C ALA A 61 4.29 6.69 7.94
N ILE A 62 4.15 6.25 6.68
CA ILE A 62 2.89 5.75 6.12
C ILE A 62 2.41 4.51 6.88
N TYR A 63 3.28 3.51 7.06
CA TYR A 63 2.97 2.29 7.81
C TYR A 63 2.42 2.60 9.20
N ASN A 64 3.11 3.45 9.96
CA ASN A 64 2.70 3.83 11.30
C ASN A 64 1.39 4.63 11.32
N ALA A 65 1.13 5.43 10.28
CA ALA A 65 -0.13 6.16 10.14
C ALA A 65 -1.30 5.20 9.89
N LEU A 66 -1.13 4.22 8.99
CA LEU A 66 -2.11 3.17 8.71
C LEU A 66 -2.39 2.32 9.95
N LYS A 67 -1.36 1.90 10.71
CA LYS A 67 -1.54 1.13 11.96
C LYS A 67 -2.30 1.87 13.06
N ARG A 68 -2.32 3.21 13.03
CA ARG A 68 -3.09 4.03 13.97
C ARG A 68 -4.49 4.36 13.46
N HIS A 69 -4.80 4.04 12.21
CA HIS A 69 -6.08 4.35 11.63
C HIS A 69 -7.17 3.48 12.30
N PRO A 70 -8.32 4.06 12.71
CA PRO A 70 -9.36 3.30 13.41
C PRO A 70 -10.16 2.36 12.51
N ALA A 71 -10.22 2.66 11.21
CA ALA A 71 -10.87 1.82 10.21
C ALA A 71 -10.14 0.49 9.99
N LYS A 72 -10.88 -0.53 9.57
CA LYS A 72 -10.29 -1.76 9.02
C LYS A 72 -9.49 -1.42 7.76
N VAL A 73 -8.21 -1.78 7.70
CA VAL A 73 -7.36 -1.52 6.53
C VAL A 73 -7.23 -2.78 5.69
N ILE A 74 -7.75 -2.75 4.46
CA ILE A 74 -7.58 -3.83 3.48
C ILE A 74 -6.55 -3.39 2.45
N VAL A 75 -5.44 -4.11 2.34
CA VAL A 75 -4.39 -3.78 1.36
C VAL A 75 -4.48 -4.73 0.17
N THR A 76 -4.58 -4.19 -1.04
CA THR A 76 -4.59 -4.95 -2.28
C THR A 76 -3.31 -4.70 -3.06
N VAL A 77 -2.54 -5.73 -3.38
CA VAL A 77 -1.40 -5.62 -4.31
C VAL A 77 -1.91 -5.85 -5.72
N GLU A 78 -1.84 -4.85 -6.59
CA GLU A 78 -2.36 -4.99 -7.96
C GLU A 78 -1.33 -5.50 -8.96
N GLY A 79 -0.05 -5.20 -8.72
CA GLY A 79 1.05 -5.63 -9.56
C GLY A 79 2.29 -5.94 -8.75
N LEU A 80 2.89 -4.92 -8.13
CA LEU A 80 4.11 -5.06 -7.34
C LEU A 80 4.01 -4.37 -5.99
N ALA A 81 4.43 -5.04 -4.93
CA ALA A 81 4.77 -4.42 -3.64
C ALA A 81 6.22 -4.77 -3.31
N ALA A 82 7.14 -3.92 -3.74
CA ALA A 82 8.58 -4.14 -3.58
C ALA A 82 9.19 -3.26 -2.48
N SER A 83 10.23 -3.77 -1.82
CA SER A 83 11.03 -3.03 -0.85
C SER A 83 10.16 -2.42 0.26
N ILE A 84 10.28 -1.14 0.58
CA ILE A 84 9.47 -0.50 1.64
C ILE A 84 7.95 -0.61 1.40
N ALA A 85 7.49 -0.78 0.16
CA ALA A 85 6.07 -1.02 -0.11
C ALA A 85 5.59 -2.38 0.46
N SER A 86 6.46 -3.39 0.54
CA SER A 86 6.13 -4.66 1.20
C SER A 86 6.02 -4.52 2.71
N VAL A 87 6.65 -3.50 3.31
CA VAL A 87 6.47 -3.19 4.73
C VAL A 87 5.15 -2.47 4.95
N ILE A 88 4.81 -1.50 4.11
CA ILE A 88 3.50 -0.81 4.15
C ILE A 88 2.36 -1.81 4.01
N LEU A 89 2.51 -2.81 3.13
CA LEU A 89 1.56 -3.91 2.97
C LEU A 89 1.20 -4.57 4.31
N CYS A 90 2.18 -4.78 5.19
CA CYS A 90 1.98 -5.39 6.51
C CYS A 90 1.20 -4.49 7.49
N ALA A 91 0.88 -3.24 7.13
CA ALA A 91 0.01 -2.40 7.93
C ALA A 91 -1.46 -2.81 7.83
N GLY A 92 -1.84 -3.54 6.78
CA GLY A 92 -3.20 -4.02 6.57
C GLY A 92 -3.64 -5.06 7.60
N ASP A 93 -4.93 -5.03 7.94
CA ASP A 93 -5.60 -6.10 8.69
C ASP A 93 -5.92 -7.29 7.77
N GLU A 94 -6.09 -7.02 6.47
CA GLU A 94 -6.29 -8.01 5.43
C GLU A 94 -5.42 -7.67 4.21
N VAL A 95 -4.82 -8.70 3.60
CA VAL A 95 -4.01 -8.55 2.38
C VAL A 95 -4.61 -9.39 1.26
N VAL A 96 -4.94 -8.72 0.15
CA VAL A 96 -5.49 -9.33 -1.06
C VAL A 96 -4.45 -9.27 -2.16
N MET A 97 -4.13 -10.43 -2.74
CA MET A 97 -3.19 -10.54 -3.85
C MET A 97 -3.75 -11.44 -4.95
N PRO A 98 -3.91 -10.93 -6.18
CA PRO A 98 -4.19 -11.77 -7.34
C PRO A 98 -2.94 -12.57 -7.73
N LYS A 99 -3.12 -13.67 -8.45
CA LYS A 99 -2.04 -14.63 -8.80
C LYS A 99 -0.90 -14.02 -9.64
N ASN A 100 -1.16 -12.89 -10.29
CA ASN A 100 -0.19 -12.15 -11.11
C ASN A 100 0.52 -11.02 -10.35
N ALA A 101 0.23 -10.83 -9.05
CA ALA A 101 0.92 -9.86 -8.22
C ALA A 101 2.17 -10.44 -7.55
N LEU A 102 3.14 -9.58 -7.30
CA LEU A 102 4.43 -9.91 -6.70
C LEU A 102 4.68 -9.09 -5.44
N ILE A 103 5.14 -9.76 -4.38
CA ILE A 103 5.85 -9.10 -3.27
C ILE A 103 7.34 -9.35 -3.46
N MET A 104 8.15 -8.31 -3.30
CA MET A 104 9.60 -8.42 -3.41
C MET A 104 10.26 -7.83 -2.18
N ILE A 105 10.82 -8.69 -1.33
CA ILE A 105 11.60 -8.29 -0.17
C ILE A 105 13.08 -8.37 -0.56
N HIS A 106 13.87 -7.36 -0.24
CA HIS A 106 15.32 -7.42 -0.42
C HIS A 106 16.01 -6.76 0.78
N ASP A 107 17.22 -7.21 1.10
CA ASP A 107 17.99 -6.66 2.22
C ASP A 107 18.52 -5.27 1.83
N LEU A 108 18.31 -4.26 2.67
CA LEU A 108 18.87 -2.92 2.46
C LEU A 108 20.41 -2.91 2.52
N ARG A 109 21.04 -4.00 2.99
CA ARG A 109 22.50 -4.16 3.10
C ARG A 109 23.14 -4.82 1.89
N LYS A 110 22.37 -5.40 0.96
CA LYS A 110 22.91 -6.03 -0.24
C LYS A 110 22.00 -5.74 -1.43
N ASN A 111 22.57 -5.24 -2.51
CA ASN A 111 21.93 -5.02 -3.80
C ASN A 111 21.54 -6.34 -4.50
N GLU A 112 20.83 -7.26 -3.81
CA GLU A 112 20.45 -8.57 -4.33
C GLU A 112 18.97 -8.86 -4.02
N PHE A 113 18.22 -9.13 -5.09
CA PHE A 113 16.78 -9.36 -5.09
C PHE A 113 16.44 -10.75 -4.52
N ALA A 114 15.52 -10.82 -3.55
CA ALA A 114 14.89 -12.08 -3.12
C ALA A 114 13.37 -12.03 -3.37
N GLY A 115 12.95 -12.37 -4.59
CA GLY A 115 11.53 -12.50 -4.93
C GLY A 115 10.94 -13.79 -4.38
N ILE A 116 9.92 -13.71 -3.53
CA ILE A 116 9.10 -14.86 -3.13
C ILE A 116 7.97 -15.01 -4.16
N HIS A 117 8.12 -15.94 -5.10
CA HIS A 117 7.02 -16.34 -5.99
C HIS A 117 6.11 -17.33 -5.25
N GLY A 118 4.82 -17.02 -5.18
CA GLY A 118 3.81 -17.88 -4.59
C GLY A 118 3.56 -19.14 -5.43
N SER A 119 4.36 -20.18 -5.23
CA SER A 119 3.99 -21.54 -5.60
C SER A 119 3.48 -22.26 -4.35
N LEU A 120 2.17 -22.48 -4.28
CA LEU A 120 1.57 -23.39 -3.31
C LEU A 120 2.14 -24.82 -3.53
N PRO A 121 2.53 -25.54 -2.47
CA PRO A 121 2.84 -26.96 -2.60
C PRO A 121 1.57 -27.74 -3.00
N ARG A 122 1.74 -28.72 -3.89
CA ARG A 122 0.73 -29.77 -4.12
C ARG A 122 0.70 -30.72 -2.93
#